data_AF-A0A2T4S350-F1
#
_entry.id   AF-A0A2T4S350-F1
#
_cell.length_a   1.000
_cell.length_b   1.000
_cell.length_c   1.000
_cell.angle_alpha   90.00
_cell.angle_beta   90.00
_cell.angle_gamma   90.00
#
_symmetry.space_group_name_H-M   'P 1'
#
loop_
_entity.id
_entity.type
_entity.pdbx_description
1 polymer ?
#
loop_
_entity_poly.entity_id
_entity_poly.type
_entity_poly.pdbx_seq_one_letter_code
_entity_poly.pdbx_strand_id
1 'polypeptide(L)'
;MVTSTKSSFGDAFENWFGKEKDNLSLPDMAEAGVELKATPFKKLKSGQYSAAERLVLNIINYNDLLNEEVESSKFMAKNKSIQLGFYEKEADKPKADWKFKETALFELANNKKDLEIIKQDWELVHKFISEGRAHELSERYFQY
;
A
#
# COMPACT_ATOMS: atom_id res chain seq x y z
N MET A 1 8.70 -8.01 21.40
CA MET A 1 9.69 -6.97 21.05
C MET A 1 9.63 -6.78 19.55
N VAL A 2 9.38 -5.56 19.06
CA VAL A 2 9.44 -5.25 17.63
C VAL A 2 10.91 -5.21 17.23
N THR A 3 11.36 -6.13 16.38
CA THR A 3 12.74 -6.15 15.87
C THR A 3 12.93 -5.00 14.87
N SER A 4 14.12 -4.39 14.86
CA SER A 4 14.46 -3.26 13.97
C SER A 4 14.59 -3.71 12.52
N THR A 5 13.47 -3.95 11.84
CA THR A 5 13.38 -4.19 10.39
C THR A 5 12.74 -2.97 9.70
N LYS A 6 12.80 -2.90 8.36
CA LYS A 6 12.05 -1.89 7.58
C LYS A 6 10.56 -1.88 7.96
N SER A 7 9.95 -3.05 8.17
CA SER A 7 8.53 -3.24 8.48
C SER A 7 8.11 -2.92 9.91
N SER A 8 9.04 -2.62 10.83
CA SER A 8 8.72 -2.40 12.26
C SER A 8 7.56 -1.44 12.55
N PHE A 9 7.32 -0.41 11.73
CA PHE A 9 6.17 0.47 11.89
C PHE A 9 4.86 -0.14 11.38
N GLY A 10 4.89 -0.89 10.27
CA GLY A 10 3.74 -1.66 9.79
C GLY A 10 3.34 -2.72 10.81
N ASP A 11 4.30 -3.55 11.25
CA ASP A 11 4.10 -4.54 12.31
C ASP A 11 3.57 -3.88 13.59
N ALA A 12 4.10 -2.72 14.01
CA ALA A 12 3.61 -2.02 15.20
C ALA A 12 2.18 -1.51 15.03
N PHE A 13 1.84 -1.02 13.83
CA PHE A 13 0.50 -0.54 13.51
C PHE A 13 -0.51 -1.69 13.48
N GLU A 14 -0.20 -2.79 12.80
CA GLU A 14 -0.99 -4.03 12.81
C GLU A 14 -1.24 -4.53 14.23
N ASN A 15 -0.17 -4.62 15.05
CA ASN A 15 -0.28 -5.05 16.44
C ASN A 15 -1.15 -4.11 17.29
N TRP A 16 -1.11 -2.80 17.03
CA TRP A 16 -1.97 -1.82 17.71
C TRP A 16 -3.46 -2.11 17.48
N PHE A 17 -3.82 -2.55 16.27
CA PHE A 17 -5.17 -2.97 15.91
C PHE A 17 -5.49 -4.43 16.28
N GLY A 18 -4.55 -5.15 16.91
CA GLY A 18 -4.74 -6.55 17.30
C GLY A 18 -4.72 -7.52 16.13
N LYS A 19 -4.13 -7.14 14.98
CA LYS A 19 -4.00 -8.04 13.83
C LYS A 19 -3.01 -9.17 14.14
N GLU A 20 -3.48 -10.40 14.05
CA GLU A 20 -2.62 -11.57 14.06
C GLU A 20 -1.92 -11.77 12.71
N LYS A 21 -0.68 -12.26 12.72
CA LYS A 21 0.04 -12.54 11.48
C LYS A 21 -0.57 -13.76 10.78
N ASP A 22 -0.98 -13.57 9.53
CA ASP A 22 -1.42 -14.64 8.64
C ASP A 22 -0.93 -14.36 7.21
N ASN A 23 -1.17 -15.31 6.30
CA ASN A 23 -0.85 -15.20 4.87
C ASN A 23 -2.12 -15.15 4.02
N LEU A 24 -3.24 -14.67 4.58
CA LEU A 24 -4.51 -14.61 3.86
C LEU A 24 -4.52 -13.44 2.88
N SER A 25 -5.13 -13.64 1.72
CA SER A 25 -5.35 -12.59 0.72
C SER A 25 -6.61 -11.75 1.06
N LEU A 26 -6.82 -11.48 2.34
CA LEU A 26 -7.92 -10.66 2.86
C LEU A 26 -7.38 -9.32 3.39
N PRO A 27 -8.24 -8.32 3.60
CA PRO A 27 -7.90 -7.14 4.38
C PRO A 27 -7.48 -7.52 5.79
N ASP A 28 -6.56 -6.76 6.37
CA ASP A 28 -6.09 -7.00 7.73
C ASP A 28 -7.23 -7.06 8.76
N MET A 29 -8.22 -6.17 8.65
CA MET A 29 -9.45 -6.20 9.45
C MET A 29 -10.61 -6.71 8.60
N ALA A 30 -10.63 -8.03 8.34
CA ALA A 30 -11.56 -8.66 7.40
C ALA A 30 -13.04 -8.36 7.69
N GLU A 31 -13.45 -8.34 8.96
CA GLU A 31 -14.84 -8.03 9.37
C GLU A 31 -15.25 -6.60 8.98
N ALA A 32 -14.34 -5.63 9.11
CA ALA A 32 -14.55 -4.25 8.70
C ALA A 32 -14.27 -4.04 7.19
N GLY A 33 -13.59 -4.99 6.54
CA GLY A 33 -13.09 -4.85 5.18
C GLY A 33 -12.03 -3.75 5.03
N VAL A 34 -11.19 -3.55 6.05
CA VAL A 34 -10.17 -2.48 6.11
C VAL A 34 -8.77 -3.08 6.08
N GLU A 35 -7.92 -2.61 5.19
CA GLU A 35 -6.48 -2.91 5.17
C GLU A 35 -5.71 -1.93 6.06
N LEU A 36 -4.67 -2.40 6.74
CA LEU A 36 -3.80 -1.55 7.54
C LEU A 36 -2.51 -1.25 6.78
N LYS A 37 -2.14 0.03 6.70
CA LYS A 37 -0.89 0.46 6.07
C LYS A 37 -0.24 1.57 6.88
N ALA A 38 1.00 1.35 7.32
CA ALA A 38 1.85 2.41 7.84
C ALA A 38 2.73 2.96 6.72
N THR A 39 2.82 4.28 6.58
CA THR A 39 3.67 4.92 5.57
C THR A 39 4.46 6.11 6.13
N PRO A 40 5.76 6.21 5.82
CA PRO A 40 6.57 7.32 6.29
C PRO A 40 6.40 8.56 5.42
N PHE A 41 6.41 9.70 6.07
CA PHE A 41 6.66 10.99 5.43
C PHE A 41 7.94 11.62 5.98
N LYS A 42 8.46 12.62 5.27
CA LYS A 42 9.65 13.38 5.67
C LYS A 42 9.41 14.87 5.52
N LYS A 43 10.08 15.65 6.37
CA LYS A 43 10.15 17.10 6.24
C LYS A 43 11.28 17.47 5.27
N LEU A 44 10.96 18.30 4.29
CA LEU A 44 11.90 18.86 3.33
C LEU A 44 12.65 20.06 3.94
N LYS A 45 13.78 20.43 3.34
CA LYS A 45 14.54 21.63 3.74
C LYS A 45 13.70 22.92 3.65
N SER A 46 12.70 22.95 2.76
CA SER A 46 11.74 24.06 2.62
C SER A 46 10.74 24.15 3.77
N GLY A 47 10.68 23.16 4.66
CA GLY A 47 9.68 23.06 5.72
C GLY A 47 8.39 22.33 5.30
N GLN A 48 8.20 22.06 4.00
CA GLN A 48 7.08 21.26 3.49
C GLN A 48 7.28 19.77 3.78
N TYR A 49 6.21 18.98 3.65
CA TYR A 49 6.23 17.53 3.84
C TYR A 49 6.08 16.78 2.52
N SER A 50 6.72 15.61 2.42
CA SER A 50 6.56 14.69 1.29
C SER A 50 6.51 13.25 1.77
N ALA A 51 5.92 12.35 0.98
CA ALA A 51 6.14 10.92 1.17
C ALA A 51 7.64 10.60 1.18
N ALA A 52 8.05 9.67 2.04
CA ALA A 52 9.44 9.24 2.12
C ALA A 52 9.73 7.98 1.29
N GLU A 53 8.71 7.17 1.04
CA GLU A 53 8.74 5.99 0.16
C GLU A 53 7.38 5.81 -0.53
N ARG A 54 7.32 4.97 -1.57
CA ARG A 54 6.05 4.59 -2.21
C ARG A 54 5.26 3.69 -1.27
N LEU A 55 3.94 3.90 -1.22
CA LEU A 55 3.03 2.97 -0.55
C LEU A 55 2.79 1.77 -1.46
N VAL A 56 3.12 0.57 -0.99
CA VAL A 56 2.85 -0.68 -1.71
C VAL A 56 1.46 -1.19 -1.32
N LEU A 57 0.59 -1.35 -2.32
CA LEU A 57 -0.79 -1.83 -2.12
C LEU A 57 -0.94 -3.34 -2.33
N ASN A 58 -0.22 -3.91 -3.30
CA ASN A 58 -0.24 -5.35 -3.55
C ASN A 58 1.01 -5.82 -4.31
N ILE A 59 1.31 -7.12 -4.22
CA ILE A 59 2.23 -7.78 -5.15
C ILE A 59 1.38 -8.35 -6.30
N ILE A 60 1.77 -8.07 -7.54
CA ILE A 60 1.03 -8.54 -8.71
C ILE A 60 1.30 -10.04 -8.92
N ASN A 61 0.24 -10.85 -8.90
CA ASN A 61 0.29 -12.23 -9.41
C ASN A 61 -0.13 -12.24 -10.88
N TYR A 62 0.85 -12.34 -11.78
CA TYR A 62 0.62 -12.26 -13.23
C TYR A 62 -0.33 -13.34 -13.78
N ASN A 63 -0.36 -14.52 -13.17
CA ASN A 63 -1.20 -15.62 -13.65
C ASN A 63 -2.68 -15.41 -13.32
N ASP A 64 -2.95 -14.88 -12.12
CA ASP A 64 -4.31 -14.64 -11.66
C ASP A 64 -4.90 -13.40 -12.35
N LEU A 65 -4.08 -12.36 -12.50
CA LEU A 65 -4.50 -11.05 -12.99
C LEU A 65 -5.17 -11.12 -14.37
N LEU A 66 -4.66 -11.96 -15.29
CA LEU A 66 -5.27 -12.13 -16.62
C LEU A 66 -6.74 -12.59 -16.60
N ASN A 67 -7.19 -13.19 -15.49
CA ASN A 67 -8.55 -13.70 -15.33
C ASN A 67 -9.41 -12.84 -14.38
N GLU A 68 -8.90 -11.70 -13.92
CA GLU A 68 -9.58 -10.80 -13.00
C GLU A 68 -9.97 -9.49 -13.68
N GLU A 69 -11.18 -9.02 -13.40
CA GLU A 69 -11.61 -7.64 -13.69
C GLU A 69 -11.28 -6.75 -12.49
N VAL A 70 -10.86 -5.49 -12.73
CA VAL A 70 -10.42 -4.55 -11.68
C VAL A 70 -11.41 -4.52 -10.51
N GLU A 71 -12.70 -4.32 -10.78
CA GLU A 71 -13.77 -4.17 -9.77
C GLU A 71 -13.94 -5.40 -8.88
N SER A 72 -13.66 -6.59 -9.42
CA SER A 72 -13.80 -7.88 -8.72
C SER A 72 -12.47 -8.47 -8.26
N SER A 73 -11.36 -7.78 -8.54
CA SER A 73 -10.01 -8.27 -8.31
C SER A 73 -9.67 -8.44 -6.84
N LYS A 74 -8.68 -9.28 -6.56
CA LYS A 74 -8.08 -9.38 -5.21
C LYS A 74 -7.49 -8.05 -4.76
N PHE A 75 -6.98 -7.26 -5.71
CA PHE A 75 -6.49 -5.92 -5.43
C PHE A 75 -7.58 -5.03 -4.84
N MET A 76 -8.76 -4.96 -5.47
CA MET A 76 -9.87 -4.14 -4.97
C MET A 76 -10.50 -4.72 -3.71
N ALA A 77 -10.62 -6.04 -3.61
CA ALA A 77 -11.11 -6.71 -2.40
C ALA A 77 -10.27 -6.34 -1.17
N LYS A 78 -8.94 -6.21 -1.35
CA LYS A 78 -8.00 -5.84 -0.29
C LYS A 78 -7.93 -4.32 -0.06
N ASN A 79 -7.93 -3.50 -1.11
CA ASN A 79 -7.60 -2.08 -1.01
C ASN A 79 -8.80 -1.12 -1.07
N LYS A 80 -10.05 -1.62 -1.05
CA LYS A 80 -11.27 -0.78 -1.08
C LYS A 80 -11.29 0.33 -0.01
N SER A 81 -10.79 0.01 1.19
CA SER A 81 -10.70 0.88 2.36
C SER A 81 -9.39 0.59 3.08
N ILE A 82 -8.58 1.61 3.30
CA ILE A 82 -7.24 1.49 3.87
C ILE A 82 -7.13 2.44 5.05
N GLN A 83 -6.87 1.91 6.24
CA GLN A 83 -6.49 2.71 7.38
C GLN A 83 -4.99 3.01 7.29
N LEU A 84 -4.68 4.27 7.03
CA LEU A 84 -3.31 4.77 6.92
C LEU A 84 -2.82 5.28 8.26
N GLY A 85 -1.62 4.86 8.65
CA GLY A 85 -0.84 5.42 9.75
C GLY A 85 0.37 6.17 9.21
N PHE A 86 0.41 7.48 9.40
CA PHE A 86 1.51 8.33 8.93
C PHE A 86 2.53 8.54 10.05
N TYR A 87 3.77 8.12 9.82
CA TYR A 87 4.86 8.35 10.77
C TYR A 87 5.96 9.22 10.16
N GLU A 88 6.56 10.06 10.98
CA GLU A 88 7.60 10.98 10.51
C GLU A 88 8.97 10.30 10.53
N LYS A 89 9.67 10.34 9.39
CA LYS A 89 11.06 9.95 9.27
C LYS A 89 11.96 11.09 9.72
N GLU A 90 12.33 11.07 10.99
CA GLU A 90 13.21 12.06 11.61
C GLU A 90 14.67 11.59 11.50
N ALA A 91 15.37 12.01 10.44
CA ALA A 91 16.70 11.50 10.07
C ALA A 91 17.80 11.80 11.12
N ASP A 92 17.56 12.79 11.99
CA ASP A 92 18.41 13.19 13.11
C ASP A 92 18.16 12.37 14.39
N LYS A 93 17.16 11.48 14.38
CA LYS A 93 16.77 10.68 15.54
C LYS A 93 16.88 9.18 15.27
N PRO A 94 17.18 8.36 16.30
CA PRO A 94 17.02 6.91 16.24
C PRO A 94 15.60 6.53 15.79
N LYS A 95 15.48 5.45 15.01
CA LYS A 95 14.18 4.95 14.51
C LYS A 95 13.18 4.64 15.64
N ALA A 96 13.67 4.24 16.81
CA ALA A 96 12.86 3.97 17.99
C ALA A 96 12.13 5.23 18.53
N ASP A 97 12.63 6.43 18.21
CA ASP A 97 12.05 7.70 18.66
C ASP A 97 11.09 8.31 17.65
N TRP A 98 11.00 7.73 16.44
CA TRP A 98 10.03 8.16 15.43
C TRP A 98 8.61 7.84 15.91
N LYS A 99 7.66 8.69 15.52
CA LYS A 99 6.26 8.59 15.99
C LYS A 99 5.29 8.66 14.82
N PHE A 100 4.18 7.96 14.97
CA PHE A 100 2.97 8.27 14.22
C PHE A 100 2.53 9.69 14.57
N LYS A 101 2.15 10.45 13.54
CA LYS A 101 1.70 11.84 13.66
C LYS A 101 0.24 12.00 13.29
N GLU A 102 -0.28 11.14 12.41
CA GLU A 102 -1.66 11.20 11.93
C GLU A 102 -2.15 9.82 11.50
N THR A 103 -3.45 9.62 11.53
CA THR A 103 -4.10 8.42 10.96
C THR A 103 -5.31 8.83 10.15
N ALA A 104 -5.50 8.23 8.97
CA ALA A 104 -6.66 8.53 8.12
C ALA A 104 -7.23 7.26 7.49
N LEU A 105 -8.56 7.18 7.42
CA LEU A 105 -9.23 6.18 6.60
C LEU A 105 -9.31 6.70 5.16
N PHE A 106 -8.71 5.95 4.24
CA PHE A 106 -8.74 6.23 2.81
C PHE A 106 -9.67 5.23 2.10
N GLU A 107 -10.72 5.75 1.46
CA GLU A 107 -11.70 4.93 0.74
C GLU A 107 -11.41 4.97 -0.77
N LEU A 108 -10.59 4.02 -1.23
CA LEU A 108 -10.22 3.91 -2.64
C LEU A 108 -11.45 3.67 -3.53
N ALA A 109 -12.40 2.84 -3.07
CA ALA A 109 -13.63 2.55 -3.81
C ALA A 109 -14.49 3.79 -4.09
N ASN A 110 -14.32 4.86 -3.30
CA ASN A 110 -15.04 6.13 -3.46
C ASN A 110 -14.23 7.19 -4.21
N ASN A 111 -12.96 6.91 -4.57
CA ASN A 111 -12.08 7.85 -5.23
C ASN A 111 -12.00 7.61 -6.74
N LYS A 112 -12.89 8.29 -7.49
CA LYS A 112 -12.98 8.15 -8.94
C LYS A 112 -11.68 8.44 -9.70
N LYS A 113 -10.86 9.39 -9.21
CA LYS A 113 -9.61 9.76 -9.90
C LYS A 113 -8.59 8.63 -9.79
N ASP A 114 -8.44 8.08 -8.59
CA ASP A 114 -7.47 7.02 -8.34
C ASP A 114 -7.90 5.71 -8.98
N LEU A 115 -9.21 5.41 -8.96
CA LEU A 115 -9.78 4.26 -9.68
C LEU A 115 -9.51 4.31 -11.19
N GLU A 116 -9.61 5.48 -11.81
CA GLU A 116 -9.30 5.65 -13.24
C GLU A 116 -7.83 5.33 -13.53
N ILE A 117 -6.92 5.80 -12.67
CA ILE A 117 -5.49 5.54 -12.82
C ILE A 117 -5.19 4.04 -12.61
N ILE A 118 -5.81 3.40 -11.61
CA ILE A 118 -5.66 1.97 -11.35
C ILE A 118 -6.10 1.14 -12.56
N LYS A 119 -7.20 1.52 -13.23
CA LYS A 119 -7.65 0.84 -14.45
C LYS A 119 -6.60 0.94 -15.56
N GLN A 120 -6.03 2.13 -15.76
CA GLN A 120 -4.98 2.34 -16.76
C GLN A 120 -3.72 1.52 -16.45
N ASP A 121 -3.29 1.51 -15.18
CA ASP A 121 -2.15 0.70 -14.73
C ASP A 121 -2.44 -0.80 -14.93
N TRP A 122 -3.65 -1.25 -14.60
CA TRP A 122 -4.10 -2.64 -14.78
C TRP A 122 -4.10 -3.07 -16.25
N GLU A 123 -4.69 -2.27 -17.14
CA GLU A 123 -4.69 -2.52 -18.59
C GLU A 123 -3.28 -2.59 -19.16
N LEU A 124 -2.38 -1.71 -18.70
CA LEU A 124 -0.99 -1.73 -19.11
C LEU A 124 -0.31 -3.03 -18.68
N VAL A 125 -0.49 -3.46 -17.43
CA VAL A 125 0.02 -4.75 -16.93
C VAL A 125 -0.54 -5.91 -17.76
N HIS A 126 -1.85 -5.96 -18.02
CA HIS A 126 -2.47 -6.98 -18.88
C HIS A 126 -1.82 -7.04 -20.27
N LYS A 127 -1.57 -5.88 -20.88
CA LYS A 127 -0.93 -5.80 -22.19
C LYS A 127 0.46 -6.42 -22.18
N PHE A 128 1.32 -6.03 -21.23
CA PHE A 128 2.66 -6.60 -21.12
C PHE A 128 2.63 -8.11 -20.89
N ILE A 129 1.73 -8.62 -20.06
CA ILE A 129 1.65 -10.06 -19.78
C ILE A 129 1.15 -10.83 -21.02
N SER A 130 0.08 -10.36 -21.65
CA SER A 130 -0.51 -11.01 -22.83
C SER A 130 0.44 -11.02 -24.05
N GLU A 131 1.33 -10.03 -24.15
CA GLU A 131 2.39 -9.98 -25.18
C GLU A 131 3.63 -10.84 -24.81
N GLY A 132 3.66 -11.50 -23.65
CA GLY A 132 4.83 -12.27 -23.18
C GLY A 132 5.99 -11.38 -22.69
N ARG A 133 5.72 -10.10 -22.44
CA ARG A 133 6.68 -9.05 -22.08
C ARG A 133 6.65 -8.67 -20.61
N ALA A 134 6.12 -9.54 -19.73
CA ALA A 134 6.03 -9.28 -18.30
C ALA A 134 7.38 -8.91 -17.65
N HIS A 135 8.50 -9.43 -18.18
CA HIS A 135 9.85 -9.11 -17.73
C HIS A 135 10.29 -7.65 -18.00
N GLU A 136 9.57 -6.93 -18.86
CA GLU A 136 9.82 -5.52 -19.17
C GLU A 136 9.06 -4.55 -18.23
N LEU A 137 8.15 -5.07 -17.39
CA LEU A 137 7.40 -4.29 -16.41
C LEU A 137 8.37 -3.56 -15.46
N SER A 138 8.07 -2.30 -15.18
CA SER A 138 8.88 -1.46 -14.31
C SER A 138 7.98 -0.52 -13.52
N GLU A 139 8.30 -0.32 -12.23
CA GLU A 139 7.57 0.58 -11.33
C GLU A 139 7.39 2.00 -11.89
N ARG A 140 8.28 2.45 -12.79
CA ARG A 140 8.18 3.77 -13.43
C ARG A 140 6.96 3.95 -14.33
N TYR A 141 6.34 2.84 -14.76
CA TYR A 141 5.17 2.88 -15.63
C TYR A 141 3.87 3.09 -14.85
N PHE A 142 3.89 2.89 -13.53
CA PHE A 142 2.69 2.80 -12.71
C PHE A 142 2.63 3.89 -11.65
N GLN A 143 1.41 4.38 -11.41
CA GLN A 143 1.13 5.26 -10.31
C GLN A 143 0.65 4.48 -9.07
N TYR A 144 -0.03 3.35 -9.27
CA TYR A 144 -0.54 2.44 -8.24
C TYR A 144 0.10 1.05 -8.27
#